data_AF-X0Y4C4-F1
#
_entry.id   AF-X0Y4C4-F1
#
_cell.length_a   1.000
_cell.length_b   1.000
_cell.length_c   1.000
_cell.angle_alpha   90.00
_cell.angle_beta   90.00
_cell.angle_gamma   90.00
#
_symmetry.space_group_name_H-M   'P 1'
#
loop_
_entity.id
_entity.type
_entity.pdbx_description
1 polymer ?
#
loop_
_entity_poly.entity_id
_entity_poly.type
_entity_poly.pdbx_seq_one_letter_code
_entity_poly.pdbx_strand_id
1 'polypeptide(L)'
;IDQALAHEHDGDALWIACTHGDVIKAVLADALGVHLDAFQRIVADPASMSVIRYTPHRPFVLHVNHTGTDLSSALRPKPEEPSKAEDAATTHDATVGGSTD
;
A
#
# COMPACT_ATOMS: atom_id res chain seq x y z
N ILE A 1 -2.19 5.25 -12.28
CA ILE A 1 -1.40 4.04 -12.59
C ILE A 1 -2.04 2.85 -11.88
N ASP A 2 -2.09 2.87 -10.54
CA ASP A 2 -2.72 1.82 -9.73
C ASP A 2 -4.11 1.40 -10.22
N GLN A 3 -5.09 2.32 -10.23
CA GLN A 3 -6.46 2.04 -10.71
C GLN A 3 -6.51 1.53 -12.16
N ALA A 4 -5.61 1.99 -13.03
CA ALA A 4 -5.57 1.56 -14.42
C ALA A 4 -5.08 0.11 -14.53
N LEU A 5 -4.02 -0.24 -13.79
CA LEU A 5 -3.49 -1.60 -13.72
C LEU A 5 -4.47 -2.56 -13.03
N ALA A 6 -5.16 -2.10 -11.98
CA ALA A 6 -6.18 -2.90 -11.32
C ALA A 6 -7.35 -3.27 -12.26
N HIS A 7 -7.71 -2.34 -13.15
CA HIS A 7 -8.72 -2.59 -14.18
C HIS A 7 -8.20 -3.48 -15.32
N GLU A 8 -6.92 -3.37 -15.70
CA GLU A 8 -6.32 -4.21 -16.73
C GLU A 8 -6.14 -5.68 -16.30
N HIS A 9 -5.94 -5.91 -14.99
CA HIS A 9 -5.66 -7.23 -14.42
C HIS A 9 -6.82 -7.82 -13.59
N ASP A 10 -8.04 -7.31 -13.77
CA ASP A 10 -9.26 -7.79 -13.11
C ASP A 10 -9.08 -8.00 -11.59
N GLY A 11 -8.53 -7.00 -10.90
CA GLY A 11 -8.38 -7.00 -9.44
C GLY A 11 -7.11 -6.34 -8.92
N ASP A 12 -6.69 -6.74 -7.72
CA ASP A 12 -5.49 -6.20 -7.04
C ASP A 12 -4.23 -6.50 -7.85
N ALA A 13 -3.46 -5.46 -8.18
CA ALA A 13 -2.30 -5.54 -9.07
C ALA A 13 -1.05 -4.99 -8.36
N LEU A 14 -0.01 -5.82 -8.27
CA LEU A 14 1.28 -5.41 -7.70
C LEU A 14 2.16 -4.81 -8.81
N TRP A 15 2.63 -3.59 -8.58
CA TRP A 15 3.56 -2.89 -9.46
C TRP A 15 4.64 -2.18 -8.64
N ILE A 16 5.77 -1.87 -9.29
CA ILE A 16 6.91 -1.20 -8.66
C ILE A 16 7.22 0.09 -9.40
N ALA A 17 7.29 1.21 -8.68
CA ALA A 17 7.89 2.45 -9.16
C ALA A 17 9.32 2.58 -8.63
N CYS A 18 10.30 2.66 -9.53
CA CYS A 18 11.67 3.03 -9.20
C CYS A 18 11.88 4.49 -9.60
N THR A 19 12.11 5.37 -8.62
CA THR A 19 12.22 6.81 -8.82
C THR A 19 13.07 7.45 -7.70
N HIS A 20 13.13 8.79 -7.68
CA HIS A 20 13.88 9.55 -6.69
C HIS A 20 13.13 9.71 -5.36
N GLY A 21 13.90 9.99 -4.30
CA GLY A 21 13.38 10.12 -2.94
C GLY A 21 12.26 11.16 -2.80
N ASP A 22 12.34 12.30 -3.48
CA ASP A 22 11.29 13.33 -3.37
C ASP A 22 9.94 12.88 -3.94
N VAL A 23 9.96 12.14 -5.06
CA VAL A 23 8.74 11.58 -5.64
C VAL A 23 8.16 10.50 -4.72
N ILE A 24 9.01 9.64 -4.15
CA ILE A 24 8.59 8.61 -3.17
C ILE A 24 7.96 9.27 -1.94
N LYS A 25 8.61 10.28 -1.37
CA LYS A 25 8.12 11.00 -0.19
C LYS A 25 6.78 11.70 -0.45
N ALA A 26 6.61 12.30 -1.63
CA ALA A 26 5.36 12.94 -2.02
C ALA A 26 4.19 11.92 -2.08
N VAL A 27 4.43 10.76 -2.69
CA VAL A 27 3.44 9.66 -2.75
C VAL A 27 3.12 9.11 -1.35
N LEU A 28 4.13 8.98 -0.48
CA LEU A 28 3.92 8.56 0.90
C LEU A 28 3.11 9.58 1.71
N ALA A 29 3.37 10.88 1.55
CA ALA A 29 2.62 11.92 2.23
C ALA A 29 1.13 11.88 1.85
N ASP A 30 0.84 11.73 0.56
CA ASP A 30 -0.52 11.53 0.04
C ASP A 30 -1.17 10.27 0.62
N ALA A 31 -0.48 9.12 0.58
CA ALA A 31 -1.00 7.87 1.09
C ALA A 31 -1.18 7.85 2.62
N LEU A 32 -0.38 8.61 3.38
CA LEU A 32 -0.57 8.80 4.82
C LEU A 32 -1.70 9.79 5.13
N GLY A 33 -2.24 10.50 4.13
CA GLY A 33 -3.26 11.52 4.32
C GLY A 33 -2.74 12.77 5.05
N VAL A 34 -1.43 13.02 5.00
CA VAL A 34 -0.82 14.23 5.58
C VAL A 34 -0.68 15.31 4.52
N HIS A 35 -0.55 16.56 4.95
CA HIS A 35 -0.29 17.66 4.02
C HIS A 35 1.00 17.39 3.25
N LEU A 36 1.02 17.70 1.94
CA LEU A 36 2.17 17.39 1.09
C LEU A 36 3.46 17.99 1.66
N ASP A 37 3.46 19.22 2.17
CA ASP A 37 4.64 19.84 2.81
C ASP A 37 5.30 19.00 3.92
N ALA A 38 4.56 18.08 4.54
CA ALA A 38 5.10 17.15 5.52
C ALA A 38 6.02 16.09 4.89
N PHE A 39 6.07 15.94 3.57
CA PHE A 39 6.95 15.01 2.86
C PHE A 39 8.42 15.24 3.20
N GLN A 40 8.80 16.48 3.54
CA GLN A 40 10.16 16.82 3.98
C GLN A 40 10.55 16.17 5.32
N ARG A 41 9.58 15.64 6.07
CA ARG A 41 9.81 14.88 7.32
C ARG A 41 9.89 13.38 7.12
N ILE A 42 9.58 12.88 5.92
CA ILE A 42 9.64 11.46 5.58
C ILE A 42 11.06 11.17 5.05
N VAL A 43 11.68 10.10 5.53
CA VAL A 43 13.01 9.66 5.06
C VAL A 43 12.83 8.61 3.96
N ALA A 44 13.65 8.69 2.91
CA ALA A 44 13.74 7.67 1.86
C ALA A 44 15.22 7.51 1.49
N ASP A 45 15.83 6.45 1.99
CA ASP A 45 17.24 6.14 1.78
C ASP A 45 17.45 5.52 0.39
N PRO A 46 18.65 5.66 -0.21
CA PRO A 46 18.98 4.98 -1.44
C PRO A 46 18.76 3.47 -1.32
N ALA A 47 18.18 2.87 -2.36
CA ALA A 47 17.82 1.45 -2.42
C ALA A 47 16.86 0.97 -1.32
N SER A 48 16.17 1.88 -0.62
CA SER A 48 15.04 1.53 0.24
C SER A 48 13.77 1.26 -0.56
N MET A 49 12.85 0.51 0.04
CA MET A 49 11.52 0.26 -0.50
C MET A 49 10.44 0.73 0.46
N SER A 50 9.34 1.24 -0.07
CA SER A 50 8.13 1.54 0.70
C SER A 50 6.95 0.83 0.05
N VAL A 51 6.01 0.34 0.85
CA VAL A 51 4.90 -0.48 0.39
C VAL A 51 3.60 0.19 0.78
N ILE A 52 2.76 0.44 -0.23
CA ILE A 52 1.45 1.05 -0.08
C ILE A 52 0.45 0.07 -0.67
N ARG A 53 -0.59 -0.24 0.10
CA ARG A 53 -1.76 -0.96 -0.40
C ARG A 53 -2.85 0.03 -0.71
N TYR A 54 -3.22 0.16 -1.98
CA TYR A 54 -4.37 0.94 -2.40
C TYR A 54 -5.63 0.07 -2.29
N THR A 55 -6.67 0.62 -1.66
CA THR A 55 -7.99 -0.02 -1.59
C THR A 55 -9.05 0.96 -2.09
N PRO A 56 -10.29 0.52 -2.36
CA PRO A 56 -11.35 1.40 -2.83
C PRO A 56 -11.67 2.56 -1.87
N HIS A 57 -11.43 2.37 -0.57
CA HIS A 57 -11.79 3.36 0.45
C HIS A 57 -10.63 4.24 0.88
N ARG A 58 -9.43 3.67 1.07
CA ARG A 58 -8.25 4.43 1.47
C ARG A 58 -6.96 3.63 1.30
N PRO A 59 -5.82 4.30 1.07
CA PRO A 59 -4.53 3.65 1.11
C PRO A 59 -4.13 3.21 2.54
N PHE A 60 -3.31 2.17 2.61
CA PHE A 60 -2.60 1.73 3.81
C PHE A 60 -1.11 1.67 3.53
N VAL A 61 -0.31 2.42 4.28
CA VAL A 61 1.15 2.35 4.20
C VAL A 61 1.63 1.23 5.11
N LEU A 62 2.15 0.16 4.51
CA LEU A 62 2.59 -1.05 5.21
C LEU A 62 4.04 -0.97 5.64
N HIS A 63 4.90 -0.39 4.79
CA HIS A 63 6.30 -0.14 5.10
C HIS A 63 6.74 1.22 4.54
N VAL A 64 7.64 1.87 5.28
CA VAL A 64 8.32 3.09 4.87
C VAL A 64 9.81 2.90 5.04
N ASN A 65 10.58 3.30 4.03
CA ASN A 65 12.04 3.30 4.08
C ASN A 65 12.67 1.97 4.51
N HIS A 66 12.14 0.85 4.02
CA HIS A 66 12.65 -0.47 4.35
C HIS A 66 13.97 -0.73 3.63
N THR A 67 15.03 -0.99 4.37
CA THR A 67 16.39 -1.31 3.86
C THR A 67 16.84 -2.73 4.22
N GLY A 68 16.10 -3.45 5.06
CA GLY A 68 16.37 -4.84 5.43
C GLY A 68 16.03 -5.84 4.32
N THR A 69 16.32 -7.12 4.58
CA THR A 69 16.16 -8.21 3.61
C THR A 69 14.75 -8.81 3.55
N ASP A 70 13.89 -8.57 4.56
CA ASP A 70 12.58 -9.20 4.64
C ASP A 70 11.42 -8.22 4.40
N LEU A 71 11.27 -7.80 3.15
CA LEU A 71 10.08 -7.05 2.70
C LEU A 71 8.89 -7.98 2.40
N SER A 72 9.15 -9.29 2.34
CA SER A 72 8.21 -10.28 1.81
C SER A 72 6.98 -10.46 2.69
N SER A 73 7.10 -10.21 4.00
CA SER A 73 5.99 -10.31 4.95
C SER A 73 4.80 -9.38 4.64
N ALA A 74 5.05 -8.26 3.95
CA ALA A 74 3.99 -7.34 3.53
C ALA A 74 3.40 -7.66 2.15
N LEU A 75 4.05 -8.53 1.37
CA LEU A 75 3.58 -8.91 0.05
C LEU A 75 2.71 -10.16 0.19
N ARG A 76 1.40 -10.00 -0.04
CA ARG A 76 0.46 -11.11 -0.06
C ARG A 76 0.09 -11.45 -1.50
N PRO A 77 0.01 -12.75 -1.86
CA PRO A 77 -0.54 -13.14 -3.16
C PRO A 77 -2.01 -12.72 -3.27
N LYS A 78 -2.51 -12.59 -4.51
CA LYS A 78 -3.93 -12.32 -4.80
C LYS A 78 -4.78 -13.32 -4.01
N PRO A 79 -5.72 -12.87 -3.16
CA PRO A 79 -6.67 -13.77 -2.50
C PRO A 79 -7.43 -14.58 -3.55
N GLU A 80 -7.59 -15.89 -3.33
CA GLU A 80 -8.47 -16.71 -4.17
C GLU A 80 -9.89 -16.14 -4.11
N GLU A 81 -10.55 -16.02 -5.27
CA GLU A 81 -11.89 -15.44 -5.34
C GLU A 81 -12.85 -16.21 -4.42
N PRO A 82 -13.57 -15.53 -3.53
CA PRO A 82 -14.54 -16.21 -2.68
C PRO A 82 -15.63 -16.80 -3.57
N SER A 83 -15.85 -18.12 -3.45
CA SER A 83 -17.01 -18.76 -4.04
C SER A 83 -18.27 -18.07 -3.49
N LYS A 84 -19.19 -17.73 -4.39
CA LYS A 84 -20.41 -16.97 -4.07
C LYS A 84 -21.14 -17.54 -2.86
N ALA A 85 -21.09 -16.84 -1.74
CA ALA A 85 -22.02 -16.94 -0.63
C ALA A 85 -22.11 -15.59 0.10
N GLU A 86 -23.18 -14.87 -0.22
CA GLU A 86 -24.04 -14.10 0.69
C GLU A 86 -23.42 -13.58 2.00
N ASP A 87 -23.00 -12.30 2.03
CA ASP A 87 -23.67 -11.26 2.83
C ASP A 87 -22.98 -9.90 2.61
N ALA A 88 -23.74 -8.91 2.14
CA ALA A 88 -23.30 -7.53 1.99
C ALA A 88 -23.25 -6.82 3.36
N ALA A 89 -22.37 -7.28 4.26
CA ALA A 89 -21.98 -6.51 5.42
C ALA A 89 -21.04 -5.38 4.96
N THR A 90 -21.23 -4.16 5.46
CA THR A 90 -20.36 -3.00 5.20
C THR A 90 -18.88 -3.36 5.38
N THR A 91 -18.19 -3.66 4.29
CA THR A 91 -16.79 -4.10 4.29
C THR A 91 -15.91 -2.87 4.44
N HIS A 92 -15.56 -2.54 5.67
CA HIS A 92 -14.57 -1.51 5.93
C HIS A 92 -13.16 -2.11 5.83
N ASP A 93 -12.30 -1.53 4.99
CA ASP A 93 -10.97 -2.10 4.65
C ASP A 93 -9.96 -2.15 5.81
N ALA A 94 -10.29 -1.56 6.97
CA ALA A 94 -9.48 -1.76 8.16
C ALA A 94 -10.06 -2.84 9.06
N THR A 95 -9.28 -3.91 9.23
CA THR A 95 -9.43 -4.85 10.33
C THR A 95 -9.34 -4.10 11.66
N VAL A 96 -10.35 -4.25 12.52
CA VAL A 96 -10.34 -3.71 13.88
C VAL A 96 -9.51 -4.63 14.76
N GLY A 97 -8.25 -4.24 15.02
CA GLY A 97 -7.39 -4.91 16.01
C GLY A 97 -5.98 -5.20 15.48
N GLY A 98 -4.97 -4.59 16.12
CA GLY A 98 -3.58 -5.04 16.00
C GLY A 98 -3.29 -6.02 17.12
N SER A 99 -2.88 -7.25 16.79
CA SER A 99 -2.18 -8.10 17.75
C SER A 99 -0.81 -7.48 18.04
N THR A 100 -0.44 -7.45 19.31
CA THR A 100 0.91 -7.11 19.75
C THR A 100 1.67 -8.42 19.87
N ASP A 101 2.54 -8.70 18.90
CA ASP A 101 3.66 -9.61 19.07
C ASP A 101 4.93 -8.79 19.28
#